data_AF-A0A0X1KNE8-F1
#
_entry.id   AF-A0A0X1KNE8-F1
#
_cell.length_a   1.000
_cell.length_b   1.000
_cell.length_c   1.000
_cell.angle_alpha   90.00
_cell.angle_beta   90.00
_cell.angle_gamma   90.00
#
_symmetry.space_group_name_H-M   'P 1'
#
loop_
_entity.id
_entity.type
_entity.pdbx_description
1 polymer ?
#
loop_
_entity_poly.entity_id
_entity_poly.type
_entity_poly.pdbx_seq_one_letter_code
_entity_poly.pdbx_strand_id
1 'polypeptide(L)'
;MEKINEVWILASELGMYSHKGNSYWVIRKYKRKKGYSARDVERLFSGYTNSGKTQKFETFEELVQFLTGEHPTRKNYGFPISARDILKALEKLPPEGKEFWREEIEYLRGLLGKPVKEWNPQPKPTRQTTLDGLVKVEV
;
A
#
# COMPACT_ATOMS: atom_id res chain seq x y z
N MET A 1 3.65 -16.73 -21.41
CA MET A 1 4.66 -16.03 -20.58
C MET A 1 3.92 -15.32 -19.46
N GLU A 2 3.96 -15.85 -18.24
CA GLU A 2 3.42 -15.13 -17.09
C GLU A 2 4.16 -13.78 -16.96
N LYS A 3 3.40 -12.72 -16.75
CA LYS A 3 3.98 -11.39 -16.54
C LYS A 3 4.54 -11.35 -15.13
N ILE A 4 5.77 -11.81 -14.94
CA ILE A 4 6.50 -11.79 -13.65
C ILE A 4 6.48 -10.43 -12.93
N ASN A 5 6.25 -9.35 -13.68
CA ASN A 5 6.24 -7.97 -13.20
C ASN A 5 4.83 -7.43 -12.89
N GLU A 6 3.80 -8.27 -12.93
CA GLU A 6 2.39 -7.92 -12.70
C GLU A 6 1.81 -8.87 -11.65
N VAL A 7 1.09 -8.34 -10.66
CA VAL A 7 0.55 -9.12 -9.54
C VAL A 7 -0.88 -8.70 -9.31
N TRP A 8 -1.76 -9.70 -9.23
CA TRP A 8 -3.19 -9.52 -9.01
C TRP A 8 -3.50 -9.82 -7.55
N ILE A 9 -4.12 -8.86 -6.87
CA ILE A 9 -4.43 -8.92 -5.45
C ILE A 9 -5.94 -8.79 -5.32
N LEU A 10 -6.60 -9.79 -4.75
CA LEU A 10 -8.04 -9.73 -4.50
C LEU A 10 -8.30 -8.64 -3.44
N ALA A 11 -9.14 -7.67 -3.79
CA ALA A 11 -9.50 -6.55 -2.92
C ALA A 11 -10.87 -6.76 -2.26
N SER A 12 -11.86 -7.25 -3.02
CA SER A 12 -13.17 -7.60 -2.49
C SER A 12 -13.85 -8.62 -3.37
N GLU A 13 -14.65 -9.49 -2.77
CA GLU A 13 -15.71 -10.21 -3.49
C GLU A 13 -16.93 -9.27 -3.59
N LEU A 14 -17.60 -9.26 -4.73
CA LEU A 14 -18.75 -8.41 -5.03
C LEU A 14 -20.00 -9.30 -5.23
N GLY A 15 -21.13 -8.90 -4.65
CA GLY A 15 -22.45 -9.50 -4.91
C GLY A 15 -22.93 -10.53 -3.88
N MET A 16 -24.15 -11.06 -4.09
CA MET A 16 -24.82 -12.03 -3.22
C MET A 16 -25.21 -13.30 -4.00
N TYR A 17 -25.11 -14.45 -3.32
CA TYR A 17 -25.57 -15.81 -3.66
C TYR A 17 -25.27 -16.35 -5.10
N SER A 18 -25.80 -15.75 -6.16
CA SER A 18 -25.76 -16.24 -7.55
C SER A 18 -25.05 -15.31 -8.55
N HIS A 19 -24.75 -14.07 -8.17
CA HIS A 19 -24.10 -13.06 -9.01
C HIS A 19 -22.81 -12.57 -8.36
N LYS A 20 -21.78 -13.42 -8.34
CA LYS A 20 -20.49 -13.10 -7.73
C LYS A 20 -19.55 -12.46 -8.75
N GLY A 21 -19.12 -11.23 -8.47
CA GLY A 21 -17.98 -10.57 -9.11
C GLY A 21 -16.80 -10.47 -8.15
N ASN A 22 -15.63 -10.11 -8.65
CA ASN A 22 -14.44 -9.88 -7.83
C ASN A 22 -13.78 -8.57 -8.23
N SER A 23 -13.39 -7.76 -7.24
CA SER A 23 -12.55 -6.59 -7.42
C SER A 23 -11.11 -6.92 -7.06
N TYR A 24 -10.18 -6.54 -7.93
CA TYR A 24 -8.75 -6.77 -7.77
C TYR A 24 -7.98 -5.46 -7.88
N TRP A 25 -6.86 -5.39 -7.17
CA TRP A 25 -5.76 -4.50 -7.53
C TRP A 25 -4.76 -5.23 -8.39
N VAL A 26 -4.42 -4.63 -9.52
CA VAL A 26 -3.33 -5.11 -10.38
C VAL A 26 -2.17 -4.16 -10.22
N ILE A 27 -1.14 -4.61 -9.50
CA ILE A 27 0.11 -3.87 -9.35
C ILE A 27 1.12 -4.31 -10.41
N ARG A 28 1.93 -3.37 -10.88
CA ARG A 28 2.96 -3.64 -11.88
C ARG A 28 4.24 -2.89 -11.56
N LYS A 29 5.36 -3.61 -11.46
CA LYS A 29 6.71 -3.04 -11.43
C LYS A 29 7.23 -2.87 -12.86
N TYR A 30 7.87 -1.73 -13.14
CA TYR A 30 8.39 -1.44 -14.47
C TYR A 30 9.75 -2.14 -14.69
N LYS A 31 9.90 -2.84 -15.83
CA LYS A 31 11.12 -3.63 -16.13
C LYS A 31 12.32 -2.79 -16.58
N ARG A 32 12.06 -1.67 -17.26
CA ARG A 32 13.10 -0.85 -17.94
C ARG A 32 13.36 0.50 -17.28
N LYS A 33 12.59 0.83 -16.25
CA LYS A 33 12.70 2.08 -15.49
C LYS A 33 12.24 1.83 -14.06
N LYS A 34 12.66 2.70 -13.14
CA LYS A 34 12.15 2.68 -11.78
C LYS A 34 10.67 3.08 -11.76
N GLY A 35 9.93 2.55 -10.79
CA GLY A 35 8.55 2.90 -10.53
C GLY A 35 7.54 1.78 -10.77
N TYR A 36 6.31 2.11 -10.42
CA TYR A 36 5.19 1.18 -10.31
C TYR A 36 3.93 1.77 -10.92
N SER A 37 2.97 0.90 -11.18
CA SER A 37 1.59 1.31 -11.42
C SER A 37 0.61 0.38 -10.73
N ALA A 38 -0.55 0.92 -10.38
CA ALA A 38 -1.68 0.14 -9.91
C ALA A 38 -2.95 0.55 -10.64
N ARG A 39 -3.86 -0.40 -10.79
CA ARG A 39 -5.23 -0.16 -11.25
C ARG A 39 -6.18 -1.13 -10.57
N ASP A 40 -7.38 -0.66 -10.31
CA ASP A 40 -8.51 -1.49 -9.93
C ASP A 40 -9.05 -2.21 -11.17
N VAL A 41 -9.41 -3.47 -10.99
CA VAL A 41 -10.01 -4.31 -12.02
C VAL A 41 -11.16 -5.08 -11.40
N GLU A 42 -12.35 -4.85 -11.90
CA GLU A 42 -13.56 -5.58 -11.51
C GLU A 42 -13.87 -6.63 -12.57
N ARG A 43 -13.97 -7.88 -12.14
CA ARG A 43 -14.51 -8.97 -12.95
C ARG A 43 -15.92 -9.24 -12.50
N LEU A 44 -16.89 -8.81 -13.30
CA LEU A 44 -18.31 -8.97 -12.97
C LEU A 44 -18.77 -10.39 -13.30
N PHE A 45 -19.82 -10.84 -12.61
CA PHE A 45 -20.44 -12.15 -12.86
C PHE A 45 -20.89 -12.33 -14.32
N SER A 46 -21.20 -11.22 -15.00
CA SER A 46 -21.63 -11.16 -16.40
C SER A 46 -20.52 -11.48 -17.40
N GLY A 47 -19.28 -11.70 -16.93
CA GLY A 47 -18.09 -11.93 -17.76
C GLY A 47 -17.41 -10.66 -18.24
N TYR A 48 -18.04 -9.49 -18.03
CA TYR A 48 -17.42 -8.21 -18.32
C TYR A 48 -16.32 -7.86 -17.32
N THR A 49 -15.22 -7.33 -17.83
CA THR A 49 -14.13 -6.78 -17.01
C THR A 49 -14.15 -5.26 -17.12
N ASN A 50 -14.33 -4.58 -16.00
CA ASN A 50 -14.14 -3.15 -15.89
C ASN A 50 -12.75 -2.88 -15.31
N SER A 51 -12.05 -1.86 -15.81
CA SER A 51 -10.75 -1.47 -15.27
C SER A 51 -10.72 0.04 -15.06
N GLY A 52 -10.41 0.46 -13.85
CA GLY A 52 -10.25 1.87 -13.56
C GLY A 52 -8.94 2.45 -14.09
N LYS A 53 -8.74 3.73 -13.79
CA LYS A 53 -7.61 4.51 -14.29
C LYS A 53 -6.31 4.00 -13.67
N THR A 54 -5.31 3.74 -14.51
CA THR A 54 -3.97 3.36 -14.04
C THR A 54 -3.28 4.53 -13.34
N GLN A 55 -2.95 4.33 -12.07
CA GLN A 55 -2.15 5.23 -11.26
C GLN A 55 -0.67 4.84 -11.35
N LYS A 56 0.23 5.82 -11.30
CA LYS A 56 1.69 5.61 -11.41
C LYS A 56 2.39 6.14 -10.17
N PHE A 57 3.40 5.42 -9.71
CA PHE A 57 4.14 5.72 -8.49
C PHE A 57 5.64 5.63 -8.76
N GLU A 58 6.43 6.44 -8.08
CA GLU A 58 7.89 6.42 -8.24
C GLU A 58 8.51 5.37 -7.32
N THR A 59 7.97 5.23 -6.11
CA THR A 59 8.46 4.28 -5.10
C THR A 59 7.41 3.21 -4.78
N PHE A 60 7.87 2.11 -4.19
CA PHE A 60 6.99 1.05 -3.74
C PHE A 60 6.21 1.48 -2.48
N GLU A 61 6.81 2.29 -1.63
CA GLU A 61 6.17 2.86 -0.45
C GLU A 61 4.95 3.72 -0.83
N GLU A 62 5.08 4.62 -1.81
CA GLU A 62 3.97 5.42 -2.32
C GLU A 62 2.81 4.54 -2.83
N LEU A 63 3.16 3.45 -3.52
CA LEU A 63 2.18 2.48 -3.99
C LEU A 63 1.45 1.82 -2.81
N VAL A 64 2.19 1.37 -1.79
CA VAL A 64 1.60 0.72 -0.60
C VAL A 64 0.70 1.69 0.16
N GLN A 65 1.16 2.93 0.39
CA GLN A 65 0.35 3.98 1.03
C GLN A 65 -0.93 4.27 0.24
N PHE A 66 -0.86 4.28 -1.10
CA PHE A 66 -2.05 4.47 -1.92
C PHE A 66 -3.02 3.29 -1.79
N LEU A 67 -2.53 2.06 -1.87
CA LEU A 67 -3.36 0.85 -1.80
C LEU A 67 -4.01 0.64 -0.43
N THR A 68 -3.34 1.06 0.64
CA THR A 68 -3.84 1.02 2.03
C THR A 68 -4.75 2.20 2.38
N GLY A 69 -4.80 3.24 1.54
CA GLY A 69 -5.59 4.45 1.78
C GLY A 69 -4.89 5.50 2.67
N GLU A 70 -3.60 5.32 2.95
CA GLU A 70 -2.77 6.17 3.82
C GLU A 70 -1.98 7.24 3.06
N HIS A 71 -2.10 7.31 1.73
CA HIS A 71 -1.34 8.26 0.92
C HIS A 71 -1.72 9.72 1.24
N PRO A 72 -0.74 10.63 1.48
CA PRO A 72 -1.01 11.97 2.01
C PRO A 72 -1.84 12.87 1.09
N THR A 73 -1.65 12.76 -0.23
CA THR A 73 -2.28 13.66 -1.23
C THR A 73 -3.20 12.97 -2.23
N ARG A 74 -3.10 11.65 -2.40
CA ARG A 74 -3.84 10.89 -3.41
C ARG A 74 -4.91 10.06 -2.73
N LYS A 75 -6.16 10.23 -3.14
CA LYS A 75 -7.26 9.41 -2.65
C LYS A 75 -7.39 8.12 -3.45
N ASN A 76 -7.45 7.01 -2.75
CA ASN A 76 -7.83 5.72 -3.31
C ASN A 76 -9.36 5.60 -3.29
N TYR A 77 -9.98 5.55 -4.48
CA TYR A 77 -11.42 5.39 -4.63
C TYR A 77 -11.85 3.92 -4.83
N GLY A 78 -10.90 3.00 -4.93
CA GLY A 78 -11.18 1.56 -4.96
C GLY A 78 -11.22 0.95 -3.56
N PHE A 79 -11.36 -0.38 -3.49
CA PHE A 79 -11.32 -1.12 -2.22
C PHE A 79 -9.89 -1.11 -1.66
N PRO A 80 -9.65 -0.51 -0.48
CA PRO A 80 -8.32 -0.53 0.12
C PRO A 80 -7.92 -1.96 0.50
N ILE A 81 -6.64 -2.26 0.39
CA ILE A 81 -6.07 -3.57 0.74
C ILE A 81 -4.94 -3.40 1.76
N SER A 82 -4.80 -4.37 2.65
CA SER A 82 -3.77 -4.31 3.68
C SER A 82 -2.38 -4.62 3.11
N ALA A 83 -1.32 -4.08 3.73
CA ALA A 83 0.05 -4.45 3.40
C ALA A 83 0.31 -5.97 3.53
N ARG A 84 -0.42 -6.65 4.43
CA ARG A 84 -0.37 -8.11 4.61
C ARG A 84 -0.92 -8.85 3.40
N ASP A 85 -2.00 -8.36 2.79
CA ASP A 85 -2.58 -8.97 1.59
C ASP A 85 -1.66 -8.80 0.37
N ILE A 86 -1.01 -7.63 0.27
CA ILE A 86 0.03 -7.39 -0.75
C ILE A 86 1.18 -8.39 -0.59
N LEU A 87 1.71 -8.54 0.64
CA LEU A 87 2.78 -9.50 0.93
C LEU A 87 2.36 -10.92 0.57
N LYS A 88 1.17 -11.35 1.01
CA LYS A 88 0.64 -12.69 0.74
C LYS A 88 0.49 -12.96 -0.76
N ALA A 89 0.12 -11.96 -1.56
CA ALA A 89 0.04 -12.09 -3.00
C ALA A 89 1.43 -12.24 -3.64
N LEU A 90 2.41 -11.45 -3.21
CA LEU A 90 3.79 -11.53 -3.69
C LEU A 90 4.46 -12.87 -3.32
N GLU A 91 4.24 -13.36 -2.10
CA GLU A 91 4.80 -14.63 -1.63
C GLU A 91 4.18 -15.86 -2.31
N LYS A 92 3.05 -15.71 -2.99
CA LYS A 92 2.41 -16.78 -3.78
C LYS A 92 2.93 -16.86 -5.22
N LEU A 93 3.74 -15.91 -5.66
CA LEU A 93 4.33 -15.94 -7.00
C LEU A 93 5.24 -17.18 -7.19
N PRO A 94 5.45 -17.64 -8.43
CA PRO A 94 6.48 -18.62 -8.73
C PRO A 94 7.88 -18.11 -8.32
N PRO A 95 8.88 -18.99 -8.14
CA PRO A 95 10.22 -18.61 -7.66
C PRO A 95 10.85 -17.43 -8.41
N GLU A 96 10.76 -17.42 -9.75
CA GLU A 96 11.25 -16.32 -10.59
C GLU A 96 10.56 -14.98 -10.29
N GLY A 97 9.24 -15.02 -10.01
CA GLY A 97 8.48 -13.86 -9.59
C GLY A 97 8.90 -13.38 -8.19
N LYS A 98 9.09 -14.30 -7.24
CA LYS A 98 9.57 -13.93 -5.89
C LYS A 98 10.94 -13.26 -5.94
N GLU A 99 11.85 -13.76 -6.77
CA GLU A 99 13.17 -13.14 -6.94
C GLU A 99 13.06 -11.74 -7.58
N PHE A 100 12.19 -11.59 -8.59
CA PHE A 100 11.96 -10.29 -9.22
C PHE A 100 11.36 -9.23 -8.27
N TRP A 101 10.54 -9.66 -7.30
CA TRP A 101 9.89 -8.83 -6.29
C TRP A 101 10.57 -8.88 -4.91
N ARG A 102 11.81 -9.38 -4.84
CA ARG A 102 12.47 -9.69 -3.58
C ARG A 102 12.59 -8.49 -2.65
N GLU A 103 13.03 -7.35 -3.19
CA GLU A 103 13.18 -6.10 -2.44
C GLU A 103 11.83 -5.64 -1.84
N GLU A 104 10.74 -5.77 -2.59
CA GLU A 104 9.40 -5.38 -2.12
C GLU A 104 8.86 -6.33 -1.05
N ILE A 105 9.15 -7.63 -1.19
CA ILE A 105 8.81 -8.65 -0.18
C ILE A 105 9.57 -8.36 1.12
N GLU A 106 10.88 -8.09 1.04
CA GLU A 106 11.71 -7.74 2.20
C GLU A 106 11.22 -6.45 2.87
N TYR A 107 10.89 -5.42 2.08
CA TYR A 107 10.28 -4.19 2.58
C TYR A 107 8.99 -4.45 3.37
N LEU A 108 8.05 -5.21 2.80
CA LEU A 108 6.76 -5.50 3.46
C LEU A 108 6.93 -6.35 4.72
N ARG A 109 7.87 -7.31 4.72
CA ARG A 109 8.21 -8.07 5.92
C ARG A 109 8.77 -7.17 7.02
N GLY A 110 9.63 -6.22 6.66
CA GLY A 110 10.16 -5.21 7.60
C GLY A 110 9.06 -4.30 8.14
N LEU A 111 8.12 -3.87 7.30
CA LEU A 111 6.99 -3.04 7.69
C LEU A 111 6.05 -3.77 8.67
N LEU A 112 5.73 -5.03 8.40
CA LEU A 112 4.84 -5.86 9.22
C LEU A 112 5.53 -6.45 10.46
N GLY A 113 6.87 -6.47 10.47
CA GLY A 113 7.72 -6.94 11.58
C GLY A 113 8.10 -5.86 12.61
N LYS A 114 7.58 -4.64 12.48
CA LYS A 114 7.66 -3.60 13.52
C LYS A 114 6.31 -3.45 14.21
N PRO A 115 6.24 -3.39 15.56
CA PRO A 115 5.00 -2.96 16.23
C PRO A 115 4.66 -1.54 15.78
N VAL A 116 3.43 -1.34 15.32
CA VAL A 116 2.91 -0.08 14.76
C VAL A 116 2.74 0.98 15.86
N LYS A 117 3.85 1.52 16.37
CA LYS A 117 3.92 2.70 17.23
C LYS A 117 5.22 3.47 17.00
N GLU A 118 5.59 3.76 15.76
CA GLU A 118 6.72 4.67 15.52
C GLU A 118 6.68 5.37 14.15
N TRP A 119 5.51 5.48 13.53
CA TRP A 119 5.30 6.47 12.47
C TRP A 119 4.60 7.67 13.06
N ASN A 120 5.39 8.53 13.70
CA ASN A 120 5.00 9.89 14.04
C ASN A 120 5.71 10.80 13.02
N PRO A 121 5.01 11.42 12.05
CA PRO A 121 5.62 12.43 11.20
C PRO A 121 5.98 13.61 12.12
N GLN A 122 7.28 13.76 12.39
CA GLN A 122 7.92 14.78 13.22
C GLN A 122 7.00 15.87 13.81
N PRO A 123 6.89 16.00 15.15
CA PRO A 123 6.31 17.20 15.73
C PRO A 123 7.20 18.39 15.37
N LYS A 124 6.62 19.45 14.79
CA LYS A 124 7.30 20.74 14.70
C LYS A 124 7.77 21.11 16.11
N PRO A 125 9.04 21.54 16.31
CA PRO A 125 9.44 22.08 17.60
C PRO A 125 8.78 23.46 17.75
N THR A 126 7.67 23.54 18.47
CA THR A 126 7.20 24.83 18.98
C THR A 126 8.20 25.29 20.03
N ARG A 127 9.05 26.24 19.66
CA ARG A 127 9.91 26.97 20.59
C ARG A 127 9.07 27.85 21.53
N GLN A 128 9.56 27.93 22.78
CA GLN A 128 9.37 28.99 23.79
C GLN A 128 8.00 29.02 24.53
N THR A 129 7.91 29.24 25.85
CA THR A 129 8.78 29.94 26.82
C THR A 129 8.54 29.37 28.23
N THR A 130 9.57 29.15 29.06
CA THR A 130 9.41 29.09 30.53
C THR A 130 9.71 30.47 31.10
N LEU A 131 8.72 31.06 31.77
CA LEU A 131 8.84 32.31 32.53
C LEU A 131 8.04 32.15 33.84
N ASP A 132 8.48 31.20 34.66
CA ASP A 132 8.19 31.14 36.11
C ASP A 132 9.57 30.92 36.75
N GLY A 133 10.18 31.89 37.41
CA GLY A 133 9.59 32.65 38.49
C GLY A 133 10.47 32.38 39.70
N LEU A 134 11.62 33.06 39.74
CA LEU A 134 12.50 33.18 40.89
C LEU A 134 11.70 33.66 42.10
N VAL A 135 11.40 32.78 43.07
CA VAL A 135 11.27 33.17 44.48
C VAL A 135 11.81 32.04 45.35
N LYS A 136 13.09 32.15 45.72
CA LYS A 136 13.57 31.69 47.02
C LYS A 136 13.67 32.93 47.89
N VAL A 137 12.86 33.01 48.94
CA VAL A 137 13.20 33.83 50.10
C VAL A 137 13.01 32.94 51.32
N GLU A 138 14.14 32.47 51.84
CA GLU A 138 14.28 32.04 53.22
C GLU A 138 14.49 33.30 54.07
N VAL A 139 13.63 33.54 55.06
CA VAL A 139 13.96 34.02 56.42
C VAL A 139 12.90 33.49 57.37
#